data_AF-A0A494XBR6-F1
#
_entry.id   AF-A0A494XBR6-F1
#
_cell.length_a   1.000
_cell.length_b   1.000
_cell.length_c   1.000
_cell.angle_alpha   90.00
_cell.angle_beta   90.00
_cell.angle_gamma   90.00
#
_symmetry.space_group_name_H-M   'P 1'
#
loop_
_entity.id
_entity.type
_entity.pdbx_description
1 polymer ?
#
loop_
_entity_poly.entity_id
_entity_poly.type
_entity_poly.pdbx_seq_one_letter_code
_entity_poly.pdbx_strand_id
1 'polypeptide(L)'
;MDGQPLHIPDGVMYCQIETFNGVKDYAPRIPCVRLFGVSLSSFQNEEWANASGCEVHILDISIRDWLSLANRARLELSARWYKALRSFDEEAVPPNSSKESLWVEVTYKLAHGPSDSYAYPAFTGSAPTYIGIDTVAFVRGPALPSFAMTSNVPLHRVQGSEHDWKLEGFHVGQGMCSVFHNDESGFLLDAGAGTPVNRDSYQAQKIANELMPLVKKLATSDTRLPMIISHPDADHWRILDWDVELLNRVGPVYLPSGRPSLAFNSHIIKPRVYGIGTQTLFHSGAASLSVYRSAPTSSDKNGECLVTVCEAAGKKALLPGDYVYKRMKSETGTPISILSAGQFDAVVVPHHGDEASSEQVFLPVGSESKAFFSAGTHQGYGHPTQSSIDAHRAVGFDILEDHAQRDIVSVPLIP
;
A
#
# COMPACT_ATOMS: atom_id res chain seq x y z
N MET A 1 -4.77 -24.73 3.11
CA MET A 1 -5.85 -24.96 4.09
C MET A 1 -7.15 -24.68 3.37
N ASP A 2 -7.92 -25.71 3.06
CA ASP A 2 -9.28 -25.55 2.54
C ASP A 2 -10.15 -25.06 3.70
N GLY A 3 -10.11 -23.74 3.92
CA GLY A 3 -10.88 -23.08 4.96
C GLY A 3 -12.32 -22.94 4.49
N GLN A 4 -13.25 -23.48 5.27
CA GLN A 4 -14.63 -23.00 5.24
C GLN A 4 -14.60 -21.46 5.29
N PRO A 5 -15.45 -20.76 4.52
CA PRO A 5 -15.48 -19.30 4.58
C PRO A 5 -15.69 -18.88 6.03
N LEU A 6 -14.77 -18.08 6.56
CA LEU A 6 -14.92 -17.41 7.85
C LEU A 6 -16.24 -16.65 7.79
N HIS A 7 -17.24 -17.20 8.48
CA HIS A 7 -18.61 -16.74 8.38
C HIS A 7 -18.73 -15.42 9.15
N ILE A 8 -18.96 -14.32 8.43
CA ILE A 8 -19.28 -13.03 9.03
C ILE A 8 -20.77 -13.05 9.39
N PRO A 9 -21.16 -13.11 10.68
CA PRO A 9 -22.57 -13.16 11.07
C PRO A 9 -23.26 -11.79 10.90
N ASP A 10 -24.59 -11.76 10.98
CA ASP A 10 -25.33 -10.51 11.17
C ASP A 10 -24.74 -9.71 12.35
N GLY A 11 -24.61 -8.40 12.20
CA GLY A 11 -24.06 -7.61 13.28
C GLY A 11 -23.66 -6.19 12.92
N VAL A 12 -22.69 -5.69 13.69
CA VAL A 12 -22.18 -4.33 13.62
C VAL A 12 -20.66 -4.39 13.56
N MET A 13 -20.07 -3.60 12.66
CA MET A 13 -18.63 -3.37 12.60
C MET A 13 -18.32 -1.89 12.79
N TYR A 14 -17.24 -1.60 13.50
CA TYR A 14 -16.67 -0.26 13.62
C TYR A 14 -15.53 -0.14 12.65
N CYS A 15 -15.63 0.81 11.73
CA CYS A 15 -14.78 0.88 10.56
C CYS A 15 -13.98 2.17 10.46
N GLN A 16 -12.78 2.06 9.91
CA GLN A 16 -12.00 3.17 9.38
C GLN A 16 -12.18 3.22 7.87
N ILE A 17 -12.35 4.42 7.33
CA ILE A 17 -12.43 4.62 5.88
C ILE A 17 -11.03 4.52 5.31
N GLU A 18 -10.88 3.69 4.30
CA GLU A 18 -9.65 3.63 3.51
C GLU A 18 -9.76 4.55 2.31
N THR A 19 -10.82 4.42 1.51
CA THR A 19 -11.12 5.37 0.43
C THR A 19 -12.61 5.48 0.16
N PHE A 20 -13.02 6.68 -0.26
CA PHE A 20 -14.37 6.96 -0.73
C PHE A 20 -14.58 6.66 -2.22
N ASN A 21 -13.50 6.45 -2.97
CA ASN A 21 -13.52 6.30 -4.42
C ASN A 21 -12.87 4.98 -4.88
N GLY A 22 -13.13 3.92 -4.12
CA GLY A 22 -12.59 2.61 -4.43
C GLY A 22 -13.35 1.94 -5.57
N VAL A 23 -12.76 0.86 -6.09
CA VAL A 23 -13.46 -0.11 -6.94
C VAL A 23 -13.46 -1.44 -6.22
N LYS A 24 -14.63 -2.09 -6.17
CA LYS A 24 -14.80 -3.37 -5.49
C LYS A 24 -13.76 -4.39 -5.95
N ASP A 25 -13.19 -5.13 -5.02
CA ASP A 25 -12.34 -6.28 -5.30
C ASP A 25 -13.07 -7.42 -6.02
N TYR A 26 -14.30 -7.72 -5.59
CA TYR A 26 -15.13 -8.78 -6.16
C TYR A 26 -16.20 -8.25 -7.12
N ALA A 27 -16.62 -9.12 -8.05
CA ALA A 27 -17.65 -8.80 -9.00
C ALA A 27 -19.01 -8.47 -8.33
N PRO A 28 -19.81 -7.56 -8.92
CA PRO A 28 -19.46 -6.69 -10.04
C PRO A 28 -18.45 -5.59 -9.63
N ARG A 29 -17.47 -5.30 -10.50
CA ARG A 29 -16.39 -4.32 -10.30
C ARG A 29 -16.89 -2.87 -10.44
N ILE A 30 -17.79 -2.47 -9.55
CA ILE A 30 -18.38 -1.13 -9.52
C ILE A 30 -17.71 -0.27 -8.43
N PRO A 31 -17.85 1.07 -8.50
CA PRO A 31 -17.36 1.96 -7.46
C PRO A 31 -17.92 1.63 -6.07
N CYS A 32 -17.11 1.82 -5.03
CA CYS A 32 -17.47 1.58 -3.62
C CYS A 32 -16.76 2.55 -2.67
N VAL A 33 -17.31 2.68 -1.47
CA VAL A 33 -16.58 3.13 -0.28
C VAL A 33 -15.95 1.91 0.36
N ARG A 34 -14.63 1.95 0.55
CA ARG A 34 -13.86 0.87 1.15
C ARG A 34 -13.48 1.19 2.58
N LEU A 35 -13.63 0.18 3.43
CA LEU A 35 -13.53 0.29 4.87
C LEU A 35 -12.70 -0.86 5.44
N PHE A 36 -12.01 -0.60 6.53
CA PHE A 36 -11.44 -1.63 7.41
C PHE A 36 -12.25 -1.68 8.71
N GLY A 37 -12.88 -2.81 9.00
CA GLY A 37 -13.81 -2.99 10.11
C GLY A 37 -13.31 -3.96 11.18
N VAL A 38 -13.70 -3.70 12.42
CA VAL A 38 -13.49 -4.60 13.57
C VAL A 38 -14.81 -4.81 14.33
N SER A 39 -14.87 -5.86 15.16
CA SER A 39 -16.03 -6.14 16.00
C SER A 39 -16.24 -5.06 17.08
N LEU A 40 -17.44 -5.01 17.67
CA LEU A 40 -17.73 -4.16 18.84
C LEU A 40 -16.76 -4.44 20.00
N SER A 41 -16.48 -5.72 20.29
CA SER A 41 -15.54 -6.11 21.36
C SER A 41 -14.15 -5.56 21.09
N SER A 42 -13.64 -5.76 19.88
CA SER A 42 -12.32 -5.26 19.47
C SER A 42 -12.25 -3.74 19.51
N PHE A 43 -13.34 -3.05 19.17
CA PHE A 43 -13.48 -1.60 19.27
C PHE A 43 -13.46 -1.08 20.70
N GLN A 44 -14.24 -1.69 21.60
CA GLN A 44 -14.31 -1.28 23.00
C GLN A 44 -13.04 -1.58 23.80
N ASN A 45 -12.37 -2.68 23.46
CA ASN A 45 -11.15 -3.14 24.16
C ASN A 45 -9.85 -2.71 23.46
N GLU A 46 -9.94 -1.98 22.34
CA GLU A 46 -8.78 -1.53 21.56
C GLU A 46 -7.82 -2.66 21.17
N GLU A 47 -8.36 -3.82 20.77
CA GLU A 47 -7.57 -5.06 20.59
C GLU A 47 -6.47 -4.93 19.52
N TRP A 48 -6.58 -3.98 18.59
CA TRP A 48 -5.53 -3.64 17.63
C TRP A 48 -4.23 -3.13 18.28
N ALA A 49 -4.29 -2.64 19.51
CA ALA A 49 -3.13 -2.19 20.27
C ALA A 49 -2.35 -3.37 20.88
N ASN A 50 -2.94 -4.58 20.91
CA ASN A 50 -2.27 -5.78 21.38
C ASN A 50 -1.15 -6.19 20.41
N ALA A 51 -0.09 -6.80 20.94
CA ALA A 51 1.02 -7.31 20.13
C ALA A 51 0.56 -8.37 19.11
N SER A 52 -0.50 -9.12 19.42
CA SER A 52 -1.11 -10.11 18.53
C SER A 52 -2.02 -9.50 17.46
N GLY A 53 -2.38 -8.22 17.54
CA GLY A 53 -3.42 -7.62 16.70
C GLY A 53 -4.83 -8.15 17.01
N CYS A 54 -5.76 -7.87 16.09
CA CYS A 54 -7.18 -8.26 16.18
C CYS A 54 -7.71 -8.76 14.82
N GLU A 55 -8.92 -9.28 14.75
CA GLU A 55 -9.55 -9.59 13.46
C GLU A 55 -9.99 -8.30 12.75
N VAL A 56 -9.52 -8.13 11.52
CA VAL A 56 -9.83 -6.97 10.68
C VAL A 56 -10.50 -7.46 9.40
N HIS A 57 -11.60 -6.81 9.03
CA HIS A 57 -12.37 -7.11 7.83
C HIS A 57 -12.21 -5.99 6.81
N ILE A 58 -12.19 -6.33 5.53
CA ILE A 58 -12.31 -5.38 4.43
C ILE A 58 -13.77 -5.38 3.99
N LEU A 59 -14.40 -4.22 3.99
CA LEU A 59 -15.75 -4.02 3.48
C LEU A 59 -15.69 -3.13 2.25
N ASP A 60 -16.33 -3.56 1.17
CA ASP A 60 -16.60 -2.70 0.03
C ASP A 60 -18.11 -2.47 -0.02
N ILE A 61 -18.54 -1.26 0.35
CA ILE A 61 -19.94 -0.84 0.32
C ILE A 61 -20.19 -0.10 -0.99
N SER A 62 -21.14 -0.56 -1.79
CA SER A 62 -21.46 0.08 -3.07
C SER A 62 -21.82 1.55 -2.88
N ILE A 63 -21.43 2.41 -3.82
CA ILE A 63 -21.78 3.84 -3.75
C ILE A 63 -23.29 4.04 -3.68
N ARG A 64 -24.07 3.17 -4.33
CA ARG A 64 -25.53 3.19 -4.27
C ARG A 64 -26.03 2.97 -2.85
N ASP A 65 -25.55 1.91 -2.17
CA ASP A 65 -25.96 1.61 -0.80
C ASP A 65 -25.54 2.74 0.12
N TRP A 66 -24.28 3.17 0.03
CA TRP A 66 -23.71 4.27 0.80
C TRP A 66 -24.53 5.57 0.71
N LEU A 67 -24.84 6.02 -0.51
CA LEU A 67 -25.63 7.23 -0.72
C LEU A 67 -27.07 7.08 -0.23
N SER A 68 -27.68 5.89 -0.38
CA SER A 68 -29.02 5.64 0.12
C SER A 68 -29.10 5.82 1.64
N LEU A 69 -28.06 5.39 2.36
CA LEU A 69 -27.94 5.45 3.81
C LEU A 69 -27.63 6.87 4.29
N ALA A 70 -26.68 7.56 3.65
CA ALA A 70 -26.37 8.95 3.94
C ALA A 70 -27.59 9.87 3.76
N ASN A 71 -28.45 9.58 2.78
CA ASN A 71 -29.70 10.32 2.58
C ASN A 71 -30.73 10.05 3.69
N ARG A 72 -30.79 8.82 4.23
CA ARG A 72 -31.65 8.48 5.39
C ARG A 72 -31.16 9.14 6.67
N ALA A 73 -29.85 9.25 6.87
CA ALA A 73 -29.22 9.90 8.02
C ALA A 73 -29.12 11.45 7.92
N ARG A 74 -29.65 12.06 6.85
CA ARG A 74 -29.49 13.50 6.53
C ARG A 74 -29.95 14.44 7.65
N LEU A 75 -30.95 14.06 8.44
CA LEU A 75 -31.48 14.89 9.53
C LEU A 75 -30.69 14.75 10.84
N GLU A 76 -29.82 13.73 10.94
CA GLU A 76 -29.03 13.41 12.13
C GLU A 76 -27.55 13.80 11.96
N LEU A 77 -27.09 13.96 10.72
CA LEU A 77 -25.75 14.40 10.38
C LEU A 77 -25.67 15.93 10.24
N SER A 78 -24.60 16.53 10.76
CA SER A 78 -24.33 17.95 10.49
C SER A 78 -24.21 18.22 8.98
N ALA A 79 -24.57 19.42 8.52
CA ALA A 79 -24.49 19.79 7.10
C ALA A 79 -23.08 19.60 6.49
N ARG A 80 -22.03 19.75 7.32
CA ARG A 80 -20.63 19.49 6.93
C ARG A 80 -20.38 18.01 6.64
N TRP A 81 -20.97 17.12 7.44
CA TRP A 81 -20.82 15.67 7.30
C TRP A 81 -21.56 15.13 6.10
N TYR A 82 -22.78 15.61 5.88
CA TYR A 82 -23.54 15.29 4.68
C TYR A 82 -22.81 15.72 3.39
N LYS A 83 -22.06 16.83 3.44
CA LYS A 83 -21.23 17.30 2.32
C LYS A 83 -20.04 16.37 2.07
N ALA A 84 -19.23 16.06 3.09
CA ALA A 84 -18.07 15.17 2.98
C ALA A 84 -18.44 13.78 2.40
N LEU A 85 -19.56 13.23 2.89
CA LEU A 85 -20.11 11.95 2.42
C LEU A 85 -20.55 11.93 0.96
N ARG A 86 -21.00 13.08 0.42
CA ARG A 86 -21.46 13.20 -0.96
C ARG A 86 -20.40 13.70 -1.93
N SER A 87 -19.39 14.41 -1.43
CA SER A 87 -18.29 14.90 -2.27
C SER A 87 -17.21 13.85 -2.51
N PHE A 88 -17.25 12.71 -1.80
CA PHE A 88 -16.20 11.69 -1.83
C PHE A 88 -14.81 12.30 -1.60
N ASP A 89 -14.77 13.31 -0.75
CA ASP A 89 -13.60 14.14 -0.49
C ASP A 89 -12.99 13.70 0.84
N GLU A 90 -11.89 12.96 0.76
CA GLU A 90 -11.14 12.47 1.92
C GLU A 90 -10.65 13.63 2.80
N GLU A 91 -10.32 14.79 2.22
CA GLU A 91 -9.87 15.98 2.95
C GLU A 91 -10.99 16.67 3.73
N ALA A 92 -12.25 16.40 3.38
CA ALA A 92 -13.41 16.92 4.09
C ALA A 92 -13.67 16.19 5.43
N VAL A 93 -13.03 15.04 5.66
CA VAL A 93 -13.09 14.30 6.93
C VAL A 93 -12.28 15.06 7.99
N PRO A 94 -12.89 15.47 9.12
CA PRO A 94 -12.19 16.16 10.19
C PRO A 94 -11.00 15.34 10.70
N PRO A 95 -9.86 16.01 10.96
CA PRO A 95 -8.67 15.31 11.41
C PRO A 95 -8.94 14.58 12.72
N ASN A 96 -8.30 13.43 12.86
CA ASN A 96 -8.25 12.71 14.13
C ASN A 96 -7.48 13.54 15.16
N SER A 97 -7.85 13.43 16.42
CA SER A 97 -7.04 13.92 17.53
C SER A 97 -6.09 12.82 18.01
N SER A 98 -5.19 13.15 18.93
CA SER A 98 -4.28 12.16 19.53
C SER A 98 -4.99 11.12 20.42
N LYS A 99 -6.25 11.35 20.80
CA LYS A 99 -7.02 10.46 21.69
C LYS A 99 -8.24 9.83 21.01
N GLU A 100 -8.87 10.56 20.11
CA GLU A 100 -10.08 10.15 19.42
C GLU A 100 -9.93 10.24 17.91
N SER A 101 -10.38 9.19 17.22
CA SER A 101 -10.52 9.17 15.77
C SER A 101 -11.99 9.08 15.35
N LEU A 102 -12.25 9.47 14.10
CA LEU A 102 -13.55 9.25 13.48
C LEU A 102 -13.66 7.79 13.04
N TRP A 103 -14.77 7.15 13.38
CA TRP A 103 -15.12 5.80 12.95
C TRP A 103 -16.48 5.80 12.26
N VAL A 104 -16.73 4.75 11.50
CA VAL A 104 -17.99 4.46 10.85
C VAL A 104 -18.57 3.18 11.45
N GLU A 105 -19.64 3.30 12.21
CA GLU A 105 -20.44 2.16 12.63
C GLU A 105 -21.29 1.69 11.43
N VAL A 106 -21.12 0.43 11.03
CA VAL A 106 -21.86 -0.20 9.93
C VAL A 106 -22.69 -1.33 10.52
N THR A 107 -24.00 -1.18 10.50
CA THR A 107 -24.94 -2.26 10.85
C THR A 107 -25.37 -2.98 9.58
N TYR A 108 -25.30 -4.30 9.58
CA TYR A 108 -25.57 -5.10 8.39
C TYR A 108 -26.19 -6.45 8.74
N LYS A 109 -26.80 -7.04 7.72
CA LYS A 109 -27.29 -8.42 7.73
C LYS A 109 -26.74 -9.17 6.54
N LEU A 110 -26.64 -10.49 6.69
CA LEU A 110 -26.32 -11.39 5.61
C LEU A 110 -27.32 -11.23 4.47
N ALA A 111 -26.81 -11.08 3.26
CA ALA A 111 -27.64 -11.09 2.08
C ALA A 111 -28.07 -12.53 1.76
N HIS A 112 -29.33 -12.73 1.37
CA HIS A 112 -29.85 -14.03 0.92
C HIS A 112 -29.38 -14.42 -0.50
N GLY A 113 -28.38 -13.71 -1.05
CA GLY A 113 -27.84 -13.87 -2.40
C GLY A 113 -26.77 -12.81 -2.69
N PRO A 114 -26.29 -12.71 -3.95
CA PRO A 114 -25.35 -11.67 -4.34
C PRO A 114 -25.87 -10.27 -3.99
N SER A 115 -25.00 -9.46 -3.39
CA SER A 115 -25.26 -8.06 -3.04
C SER A 115 -24.19 -7.17 -3.68
N ASP A 116 -24.52 -5.91 -3.88
CA ASP A 116 -23.54 -4.92 -4.34
C ASP A 116 -22.53 -4.55 -3.23
N SER A 117 -22.79 -4.95 -1.98
CA SER A 117 -21.91 -4.76 -0.83
C SER A 117 -21.50 -6.09 -0.18
N TYR A 118 -20.27 -6.17 0.33
CA TYR A 118 -19.74 -7.37 1.00
C TYR A 118 -18.68 -7.03 2.04
N ALA A 119 -18.32 -8.03 2.84
CA ALA A 119 -17.15 -8.03 3.72
C ALA A 119 -16.35 -9.33 3.60
N TYR A 120 -15.05 -9.29 3.90
CA TYR A 120 -14.22 -10.49 4.06
C TYR A 120 -13.05 -10.22 5.03
N PRO A 121 -12.51 -11.23 5.74
CA PRO A 121 -11.36 -11.02 6.64
C PRO A 121 -10.10 -10.67 5.85
N ALA A 122 -9.42 -9.59 6.24
CA ALA A 122 -8.18 -9.13 5.60
C ALA A 122 -7.08 -10.21 5.70
N PHE A 123 -6.21 -10.31 4.68
CA PHE A 123 -5.06 -11.22 4.61
C PHE A 123 -5.40 -12.72 4.63
N THR A 124 -6.62 -13.10 4.26
CA THR A 124 -7.03 -14.51 4.21
C THR A 124 -7.21 -15.04 2.79
N GLY A 125 -7.21 -14.19 1.76
CA GLY A 125 -7.60 -14.59 0.41
C GLY A 125 -9.07 -14.99 0.27
N SER A 126 -9.87 -14.93 1.35
CA SER A 126 -11.23 -15.49 1.43
C SER A 126 -12.20 -14.83 0.46
N ALA A 127 -13.15 -15.63 -0.04
CA ALA A 127 -14.31 -15.18 -0.80
C ALA A 127 -15.15 -14.15 -0.01
N PRO A 128 -15.92 -13.28 -0.70
CA PRO A 128 -16.73 -12.27 -0.04
C PRO A 128 -17.94 -12.90 0.65
N THR A 129 -18.27 -12.39 1.83
CA THR A 129 -19.59 -12.57 2.44
C THR A 129 -20.47 -11.39 2.05
N TYR A 130 -21.50 -11.63 1.25
CA TYR A 130 -22.42 -10.59 0.79
C TYR A 130 -23.33 -10.12 1.93
N ILE A 131 -23.45 -8.80 2.07
CA ILE A 131 -24.20 -8.16 3.14
C ILE A 131 -25.16 -7.10 2.59
N GLY A 132 -26.30 -6.95 3.25
CA GLY A 132 -27.19 -5.80 3.12
C GLY A 132 -26.90 -4.82 4.25
N ILE A 133 -26.69 -3.55 3.91
CA ILE A 133 -26.37 -2.52 4.91
C ILE A 133 -27.67 -1.90 5.42
N ASP A 134 -27.91 -2.02 6.73
CA ASP A 134 -29.08 -1.47 7.41
C ASP A 134 -28.88 0.01 7.72
N THR A 135 -27.78 0.34 8.43
CA THR A 135 -27.43 1.72 8.83
C THR A 135 -25.92 1.97 8.76
N VAL A 136 -25.56 3.25 8.60
CA VAL A 136 -24.19 3.75 8.68
C VAL A 136 -24.22 5.00 9.55
N ALA A 137 -23.42 5.03 10.62
CA ALA A 137 -23.33 6.16 11.54
C ALA A 137 -21.89 6.55 11.79
N PHE A 138 -21.61 7.86 11.85
CA PHE A 138 -20.29 8.36 12.24
C PHE A 138 -20.21 8.45 13.74
N VAL A 139 -19.20 7.80 14.31
CA VAL A 139 -18.99 7.76 15.76
C VAL A 139 -17.58 8.22 16.10
N ARG A 140 -17.40 8.81 17.28
CA ARG A 140 -16.07 9.05 17.84
C ARG A 140 -15.66 7.81 18.61
N GLY A 141 -14.43 7.38 18.38
CA GLY A 141 -13.86 6.20 19.01
C GLY A 141 -12.39 6.39 19.32
N PRO A 142 -11.74 5.38 19.92
CA PRO A 142 -10.33 5.47 20.26
C PRO A 142 -9.48 5.72 19.01
N ALA A 143 -8.38 6.46 19.15
CA ALA A 143 -7.43 6.66 18.06
C ALA A 143 -6.69 5.35 17.75
N LEU A 144 -6.45 5.08 16.47
CA LEU A 144 -5.54 4.00 16.09
C LEU A 144 -4.12 4.35 16.55
N PRO A 145 -3.40 3.42 17.21
CA PRO A 145 -2.02 3.65 17.56
C PRO A 145 -1.16 3.70 16.30
N SER A 146 -0.32 4.72 16.21
CA SER A 146 0.76 4.76 15.23
C SER A 146 1.74 3.62 15.49
N PHE A 147 2.39 3.12 14.43
CA PHE A 147 3.48 2.16 14.61
C PHE A 147 4.62 2.79 15.42
N ALA A 148 4.89 2.22 16.59
CA ALA A 148 6.03 2.62 17.40
C ALA A 148 7.33 2.36 16.64
N MET A 149 8.30 3.25 16.80
CA MET A 149 9.64 3.03 16.27
C MET A 149 10.27 1.82 16.97
N THR A 150 10.66 0.84 16.18
CA THR A 150 11.27 -0.39 16.66
C THR A 150 12.76 -0.14 16.89
N SER A 151 13.23 -0.32 18.12
CA SER A 151 14.63 -0.07 18.49
C SER A 151 15.60 -1.07 17.84
N ASN A 152 15.17 -2.32 17.65
CA ASN A 152 15.95 -3.40 17.04
C ASN A 152 15.10 -4.11 15.99
N VAL A 153 15.36 -3.84 14.72
CA VAL A 153 14.74 -4.60 13.63
C VAL A 153 15.42 -5.96 13.45
N PRO A 154 14.69 -7.02 13.06
CA PRO A 154 15.30 -8.31 12.78
C PRO A 154 16.38 -8.19 11.69
N LEU A 155 17.60 -8.64 11.99
CA LEU A 155 18.67 -8.73 10.99
C LEU A 155 18.28 -9.77 9.94
N HIS A 156 18.24 -9.36 8.67
CA HIS A 156 18.07 -10.29 7.57
C HIS A 156 19.41 -10.95 7.26
N ARG A 157 19.47 -12.28 7.37
CA ARG A 157 20.64 -13.04 6.94
C ARG A 157 20.60 -13.19 5.44
N VAL A 158 21.63 -12.68 4.77
CA VAL A 158 21.82 -12.84 3.33
C VAL A 158 22.56 -14.14 3.05
N GLN A 159 22.08 -14.86 2.04
CA GLN A 159 22.75 -15.99 1.41
C GLN A 159 23.35 -15.54 0.07
N GLY A 160 24.38 -16.23 -0.39
CA GLY A 160 24.98 -15.99 -1.70
C GLY A 160 26.06 -14.91 -1.73
N SER A 161 26.41 -14.52 -2.96
CA SER A 161 27.46 -13.54 -3.28
C SER A 161 27.04 -12.12 -2.90
N GLU A 162 28.01 -11.32 -2.43
CA GLU A 162 27.84 -9.88 -2.17
C GLU A 162 27.83 -9.05 -3.47
N HIS A 163 28.18 -9.65 -4.61
CA HIS A 163 28.52 -8.94 -5.85
C HIS A 163 27.43 -8.94 -6.93
N ASP A 164 26.31 -9.65 -6.74
CA ASP A 164 25.30 -9.90 -7.79
C ASP A 164 23.91 -9.36 -7.45
N TRP A 165 23.86 -8.31 -6.62
CA TRP A 165 22.60 -7.66 -6.26
C TRP A 165 22.05 -6.84 -7.44
N LYS A 166 20.77 -7.06 -7.73
CA LYS A 166 20.00 -6.40 -8.78
C LYS A 166 18.70 -5.86 -8.23
N LEU A 167 18.10 -4.95 -8.99
CA LEU A 167 16.81 -4.36 -8.68
C LEU A 167 15.88 -4.55 -9.88
N GLU A 168 14.74 -5.20 -9.65
CA GLU A 168 13.66 -5.38 -10.61
C GLU A 168 12.43 -4.60 -10.15
N GLY A 169 11.87 -3.75 -11.02
CA GLY A 169 10.53 -3.19 -10.86
C GLY A 169 9.51 -4.09 -11.55
N PHE A 170 8.27 -4.11 -11.08
CA PHE A 170 7.22 -4.92 -11.70
C PHE A 170 6.06 -4.04 -12.15
N HIS A 171 5.62 -4.22 -13.40
CA HIS A 171 4.32 -3.72 -13.80
C HIS A 171 3.24 -4.47 -13.01
N VAL A 172 2.46 -3.76 -12.21
CA VAL A 172 1.39 -4.32 -11.38
C VAL A 172 0.09 -3.52 -11.58
N GLY A 173 -0.05 -2.94 -12.77
CA GLY A 173 -1.00 -1.87 -13.06
C GLY A 173 -0.72 -0.63 -12.22
N GLN A 174 -1.76 0.02 -11.69
CA GLN A 174 -1.58 1.16 -10.78
C GLN A 174 -1.24 0.68 -9.37
N GLY A 175 0.03 0.44 -9.13
CA GLY A 175 0.57 0.05 -7.84
C GLY A 175 2.08 0.04 -7.88
N MET A 176 2.72 -0.21 -6.74
CA MET A 176 4.18 -0.36 -6.67
C MET A 176 4.55 -1.76 -6.21
N CYS A 177 5.55 -2.32 -6.90
CA CYS A 177 6.18 -3.56 -6.53
C CYS A 177 7.59 -3.60 -7.13
N SER A 178 8.60 -3.90 -6.32
CA SER A 178 9.97 -4.10 -6.76
C SER A 178 10.65 -5.14 -5.88
N VAL A 179 11.67 -5.80 -6.41
CA VAL A 179 12.48 -6.78 -5.67
C VAL A 179 13.94 -6.42 -5.80
N PHE A 180 14.62 -6.23 -4.67
CA PHE A 180 16.06 -6.06 -4.59
C PHE A 180 16.68 -7.37 -4.12
N HIS A 181 17.47 -8.06 -4.94
CA HIS A 181 17.90 -9.44 -4.65
C HIS A 181 19.21 -9.82 -5.34
N ASN A 182 19.84 -10.89 -4.85
CA ASN A 182 21.01 -11.52 -5.47
C ASN A 182 20.71 -12.94 -5.96
N ASP A 183 19.45 -13.18 -6.39
CA ASP A 183 18.93 -14.49 -6.79
C ASP A 183 18.83 -15.59 -5.71
N GLU A 184 19.41 -15.38 -4.52
CA GLU A 184 19.33 -16.31 -3.39
C GLU A 184 18.63 -15.70 -2.17
N SER A 185 18.76 -14.39 -1.97
CA SER A 185 18.16 -13.60 -0.91
C SER A 185 17.71 -12.25 -1.46
N GLY A 186 16.84 -11.54 -0.74
CA GLY A 186 16.37 -10.25 -1.21
C GLY A 186 15.40 -9.55 -0.28
N PHE A 187 14.83 -8.47 -0.79
CA PHE A 187 13.84 -7.62 -0.15
C PHE A 187 12.70 -7.35 -1.13
N LEU A 188 11.47 -7.45 -0.65
CA LEU A 188 10.29 -6.99 -1.38
C LEU A 188 10.01 -5.53 -1.03
N LEU A 189 9.86 -4.68 -2.03
CA LEU A 189 9.63 -3.24 -1.87
C LEU A 189 8.25 -2.94 -2.47
N ASP A 190 7.27 -2.74 -1.58
CA ASP A 190 5.85 -2.76 -1.90
C ASP A 190 5.39 -4.06 -2.62
N ALA A 191 4.09 -4.32 -2.59
CA ALA A 191 3.44 -5.43 -3.30
C ALA A 191 1.97 -5.10 -3.55
N GLY A 192 1.71 -3.89 -4.01
CA GLY A 192 0.36 -3.47 -4.36
C GLY A 192 0.13 -3.55 -5.85
N ALA A 193 -1.13 -3.57 -6.23
CA ALA A 193 -1.57 -3.65 -7.60
C ALA A 193 -2.85 -2.84 -7.79
N GLY A 194 -3.06 -2.45 -9.04
CA GLY A 194 -4.27 -1.76 -9.46
C GLY A 194 -4.56 -2.03 -10.93
N THR A 195 -5.60 -1.41 -11.46
CA THR A 195 -6.05 -1.64 -12.85
C THR A 195 -4.88 -1.53 -13.84
N PRO A 196 -4.66 -2.52 -14.72
CA PRO A 196 -5.53 -3.66 -15.01
C PRO A 196 -5.37 -4.90 -14.10
N VAL A 197 -4.29 -4.99 -13.31
CA VAL A 197 -4.06 -6.10 -12.37
C VAL A 197 -4.99 -5.97 -11.16
N ASN A 198 -6.10 -6.68 -11.20
CA ASN A 198 -7.08 -6.70 -10.14
C ASN A 198 -7.21 -8.10 -9.53
N ARG A 199 -7.89 -8.19 -8.39
CA ARG A 199 -8.08 -9.45 -7.66
C ARG A 199 -8.67 -10.58 -8.52
N ASP A 200 -9.71 -10.31 -9.33
CA ASP A 200 -10.33 -11.34 -10.18
C ASP A 200 -9.34 -11.88 -11.22
N SER A 201 -8.66 -10.99 -11.94
CA SER A 201 -7.67 -11.40 -12.95
C SER A 201 -6.48 -12.14 -12.33
N TYR A 202 -6.05 -11.70 -11.14
CA TYR A 202 -4.96 -12.32 -10.37
C TYR A 202 -5.33 -13.73 -9.90
N GLN A 203 -6.44 -13.87 -9.16
CA GLN A 203 -6.86 -15.14 -8.57
C GLN A 203 -7.30 -16.15 -9.62
N ALA A 204 -7.90 -15.71 -10.73
CA ALA A 204 -8.27 -16.58 -11.83
C ALA A 204 -7.07 -17.04 -12.69
N GLN A 205 -5.84 -16.63 -12.34
CA GLN A 205 -4.60 -16.92 -13.10
C GLN A 205 -4.73 -16.53 -14.58
N LYS A 206 -5.48 -15.46 -14.85
CA LYS A 206 -5.69 -14.94 -16.21
C LYS A 206 -4.56 -14.00 -16.66
N ILE A 207 -3.59 -13.77 -15.77
CA ILE A 207 -2.43 -12.92 -15.99
C ILE A 207 -1.15 -13.75 -15.83
N ALA A 208 -0.14 -13.46 -16.64
CA ALA A 208 1.21 -13.93 -16.35
C ALA A 208 1.73 -13.21 -15.09
N ASN A 209 2.50 -13.93 -14.28
CA ASN A 209 3.00 -13.40 -13.01
C ASN A 209 4.46 -13.81 -12.81
N GLU A 210 5.37 -12.90 -13.16
CA GLU A 210 6.82 -13.09 -13.04
C GLU A 210 7.33 -12.85 -11.61
N LEU A 211 6.57 -12.13 -10.77
CA LEU A 211 6.90 -11.89 -9.37
C LEU A 211 6.92 -13.19 -8.56
N MET A 212 5.87 -14.01 -8.67
CA MET A 212 5.72 -15.19 -7.81
C MET A 212 6.81 -16.26 -8.02
N PRO A 213 7.25 -16.60 -9.24
CA PRO A 213 8.42 -17.44 -9.45
C PRO A 213 9.69 -16.92 -8.77
N LEU A 214 9.94 -15.61 -8.84
CA LEU A 214 11.08 -14.99 -8.16
C LEU A 214 10.93 -15.08 -6.63
N VAL A 215 9.77 -14.72 -6.08
CA VAL A 215 9.51 -14.84 -4.63
C VAL A 215 9.65 -16.29 -4.15
N LYS A 216 9.18 -17.27 -4.95
CA LYS A 216 9.34 -18.71 -4.65
C LYS A 216 10.81 -19.14 -4.58
N LYS A 217 11.65 -18.55 -5.43
CA LYS A 217 13.11 -18.77 -5.44
C LYS A 217 13.77 -18.17 -4.20
N LEU A 218 13.41 -16.92 -3.84
CA LEU A 218 14.05 -16.16 -2.75
C LEU A 218 13.56 -16.54 -1.35
N ALA A 219 12.30 -16.99 -1.20
CA ALA A 219 11.70 -17.35 0.08
C ALA A 219 11.34 -18.83 0.11
N THR A 220 12.23 -19.65 0.66
CA THR A 220 12.08 -21.11 0.79
C THR A 220 11.28 -21.49 2.05
N SER A 221 11.19 -22.79 2.39
CA SER A 221 10.53 -23.27 3.62
C SER A 221 11.08 -22.61 4.89
N ASP A 222 12.39 -22.35 4.92
CA ASP A 222 13.13 -21.90 6.10
C ASP A 222 13.47 -20.41 6.07
N THR A 223 13.21 -19.75 4.93
CA THR A 223 13.54 -18.33 4.72
C THR A 223 12.27 -17.56 4.36
N ARG A 224 12.19 -16.32 4.81
CA ARG A 224 11.10 -15.39 4.47
C ARG A 224 11.69 -14.09 3.98
N LEU A 225 11.01 -13.47 3.02
CA LEU A 225 11.45 -12.24 2.38
C LEU A 225 11.07 -11.05 3.26
N PRO A 226 12.04 -10.27 3.81
CA PRO A 226 11.72 -9.00 4.43
C PRO A 226 11.03 -8.10 3.40
N MET A 227 10.06 -7.33 3.88
CA MET A 227 9.30 -6.43 3.04
C MET A 227 9.34 -5.02 3.60
N ILE A 228 9.50 -4.05 2.71
CA ILE A 228 9.37 -2.63 3.03
C ILE A 228 8.10 -2.16 2.34
N ILE A 229 7.19 -1.58 3.10
CA ILE A 229 5.99 -0.94 2.59
C ILE A 229 6.20 0.57 2.76
N SER A 230 6.26 1.30 1.64
CA SER A 230 6.56 2.73 1.62
C SER A 230 5.55 3.50 2.44
N HIS A 231 4.26 3.20 2.29
CA HIS A 231 3.15 3.71 3.09
C HIS A 231 1.91 2.79 2.96
N PRO A 232 0.88 2.92 3.83
CA PRO A 232 -0.15 1.89 3.98
C PRO A 232 -1.31 1.97 2.98
N ASP A 233 -1.21 2.77 1.92
CA ASP A 233 -2.25 2.83 0.89
C ASP A 233 -2.29 1.53 0.07
N ALA A 234 -3.47 1.16 -0.41
CA ALA A 234 -3.78 -0.18 -0.88
C ALA A 234 -2.92 -0.62 -2.09
N ASP A 235 -2.66 0.28 -3.01
CA ASP A 235 -1.80 0.12 -4.18
C ASP A 235 -0.31 -0.08 -3.87
N HIS A 236 0.07 -0.16 -2.59
CA HIS A 236 1.40 -0.56 -2.10
C HIS A 236 1.46 -1.94 -1.44
N TRP A 237 0.33 -2.61 -1.17
CA TRP A 237 0.35 -3.91 -0.48
C TRP A 237 -0.76 -4.90 -0.82
N ARG A 238 -1.76 -4.54 -1.65
CA ARG A 238 -2.96 -5.37 -1.82
C ARG A 238 -2.76 -6.78 -2.36
N ILE A 239 -1.67 -7.07 -3.07
CA ILE A 239 -1.40 -8.46 -3.48
C ILE A 239 -1.22 -9.36 -2.24
N LEU A 240 -0.69 -8.85 -1.12
CA LEU A 240 -0.61 -9.59 0.15
C LEU A 240 -1.97 -10.00 0.70
N ASP A 241 -3.00 -9.19 0.50
CA ASP A 241 -4.38 -9.52 0.91
C ASP A 241 -4.98 -10.62 0.03
N TRP A 242 -4.65 -10.59 -1.25
CA TRP A 242 -5.21 -11.44 -2.29
C TRP A 242 -4.56 -12.81 -2.35
N ASP A 243 -3.25 -12.88 -2.09
CA ASP A 243 -2.39 -14.06 -2.23
C ASP A 243 -1.80 -14.50 -0.88
N VAL A 244 -2.41 -15.55 -0.33
CA VAL A 244 -1.96 -16.20 0.91
C VAL A 244 -0.59 -16.88 0.75
N GLU A 245 -0.24 -17.33 -0.46
CA GLU A 245 1.10 -17.88 -0.71
C GLU A 245 2.16 -16.78 -0.62
N LEU A 246 1.95 -15.63 -1.27
CA LEU A 246 2.85 -14.48 -1.15
C LEU A 246 2.98 -14.03 0.31
N LEU A 247 1.85 -13.82 0.98
CA LEU A 247 1.81 -13.43 2.40
C LEU A 247 2.60 -14.39 3.30
N ASN A 248 2.49 -15.70 3.06
CA ASN A 248 3.21 -16.70 3.83
C ASN A 248 4.71 -16.72 3.56
N ARG A 249 5.17 -16.16 2.44
CA ARG A 249 6.59 -16.04 2.06
C ARG A 249 7.23 -14.76 2.56
N VAL A 250 6.44 -13.77 2.99
CA VAL A 250 6.95 -12.53 3.60
C VAL A 250 7.29 -12.73 5.08
N GLY A 251 8.40 -12.13 5.48
CA GLY A 251 8.98 -12.17 6.82
C GLY A 251 8.63 -10.91 7.61
N PRO A 252 9.62 -10.16 8.15
CA PRO A 252 9.35 -8.87 8.77
C PRO A 252 8.83 -7.87 7.73
N VAL A 253 7.79 -7.13 8.09
CA VAL A 253 7.14 -6.09 7.30
C VAL A 253 7.46 -4.75 7.93
N TYR A 254 8.24 -3.93 7.24
CA TYR A 254 8.66 -2.61 7.69
C TYR A 254 7.73 -1.53 7.16
N LEU A 255 7.17 -0.74 8.06
CA LEU A 255 6.26 0.39 7.77
C LEU A 255 6.81 1.69 8.37
N PRO A 256 6.41 2.87 7.87
CA PRO A 256 6.79 4.14 8.47
C PRO A 256 6.30 4.21 9.92
N SER A 257 7.26 4.38 10.84
CA SER A 257 6.92 4.69 12.24
C SER A 257 6.12 6.00 12.32
N GLY A 258 5.26 6.12 13.33
CA GLY A 258 4.42 7.30 13.51
C GLY A 258 3.14 7.32 12.66
N ARG A 259 2.95 6.37 11.74
CA ARG A 259 1.72 6.26 10.95
C ARG A 259 0.82 5.12 11.46
N PRO A 260 -0.50 5.31 11.61
CA PRO A 260 -1.42 4.22 11.92
C PRO A 260 -1.89 3.50 10.64
N SER A 261 -2.25 2.22 10.75
CA SER A 261 -3.05 1.51 9.75
C SER A 261 -3.82 0.36 10.40
N LEU A 262 -5.14 0.36 10.25
CA LEU A 262 -5.99 -0.69 10.81
C LEU A 262 -5.76 -2.03 10.10
N ALA A 263 -5.54 -2.04 8.78
CA ALA A 263 -5.25 -3.26 8.03
C ALA A 263 -4.05 -4.01 8.64
N PHE A 264 -2.94 -3.31 8.87
CA PHE A 264 -1.73 -3.90 9.46
C PHE A 264 -1.83 -4.18 10.98
N ASN A 265 -2.98 -3.92 11.61
CA ASN A 265 -3.32 -4.41 12.95
C ASN A 265 -4.12 -5.73 12.91
N SER A 266 -4.32 -6.32 11.72
CA SER A 266 -4.83 -7.69 11.57
C SER A 266 -3.89 -8.67 12.28
N HIS A 267 -4.46 -9.59 13.06
CA HIS A 267 -3.72 -10.61 13.80
C HIS A 267 -2.89 -11.54 12.90
N ILE A 268 -3.18 -11.57 11.60
CA ILE A 268 -2.45 -12.36 10.62
C ILE A 268 -1.07 -11.75 10.32
N ILE A 269 -1.00 -10.42 10.21
CA ILE A 269 0.23 -9.72 9.78
C ILE A 269 0.92 -8.94 10.90
N LYS A 270 0.15 -8.43 11.88
CA LYS A 270 0.65 -7.60 13.00
C LYS A 270 1.86 -8.19 13.72
N PRO A 271 1.94 -9.51 14.00
CA PRO A 271 3.11 -10.09 14.68
C PRO A 271 4.44 -9.91 13.93
N ARG A 272 4.40 -9.58 12.64
CA ARG A 272 5.57 -9.37 11.79
C ARG A 272 5.76 -7.90 11.38
N VAL A 273 4.92 -6.99 11.85
CA VAL A 273 4.95 -5.57 11.48
C VAL A 273 5.86 -4.78 12.43
N TYR A 274 6.78 -4.01 11.83
CA TYR A 274 7.72 -3.15 12.55
C TYR A 274 7.65 -1.73 12.01
N GLY A 275 7.31 -0.78 12.88
CA GLY A 275 7.45 0.65 12.57
C GLY A 275 8.92 1.03 12.60
N ILE A 276 9.41 1.68 11.55
CA ILE A 276 10.83 2.05 11.43
C ILE A 276 11.04 3.52 11.06
N GLY A 277 12.20 4.04 11.43
CA GLY A 277 12.71 5.34 11.02
C GLY A 277 13.75 5.22 9.90
N THR A 278 14.54 6.28 9.70
CA THR A 278 15.69 6.22 8.79
C THR A 278 16.73 5.23 9.30
N GLN A 279 17.10 4.25 8.47
CA GLN A 279 18.16 3.28 8.78
C GLN A 279 18.62 2.54 7.52
N THR A 280 19.81 1.93 7.61
CA THR A 280 20.26 0.93 6.64
C THR A 280 19.78 -0.44 7.09
N LEU A 281 18.92 -1.08 6.30
CA LEU A 281 18.37 -2.41 6.59
C LEU A 281 19.30 -3.53 6.13
N PHE A 282 20.16 -3.23 5.15
CA PHE A 282 21.09 -4.19 4.58
C PHE A 282 22.34 -3.50 4.03
N HIS A 283 23.49 -4.13 4.26
CA HIS A 283 24.77 -3.73 3.68
C HIS A 283 25.66 -4.97 3.55
N SER A 284 26.23 -5.19 2.36
CA SER A 284 27.14 -6.29 2.06
C SER A 284 28.03 -5.87 0.89
N GLY A 285 29.32 -5.71 1.16
CA GLY A 285 30.27 -5.15 0.19
C GLY A 285 29.81 -3.77 -0.35
N ALA A 286 29.63 -3.68 -1.67
CA ALA A 286 29.14 -2.48 -2.34
C ALA A 286 27.61 -2.43 -2.45
N ALA A 287 26.90 -3.50 -2.06
CA ALA A 287 25.45 -3.54 -2.08
C ALA A 287 24.89 -2.99 -0.77
N SER A 288 23.87 -2.14 -0.86
CA SER A 288 23.16 -1.65 0.32
C SER A 288 21.68 -1.37 0.03
N LEU A 289 20.88 -1.45 1.08
CA LEU A 289 19.50 -0.99 1.09
C LEU A 289 19.30 -0.12 2.32
N SER A 290 19.02 1.16 2.06
CA SER A 290 18.71 2.15 3.08
C SER A 290 17.31 2.70 2.89
N VAL A 291 16.64 2.96 4.00
CA VAL A 291 15.33 3.58 4.03
C VAL A 291 15.41 4.89 4.79
N TYR A 292 14.73 5.91 4.28
CA TYR A 292 14.66 7.24 4.85
C TYR A 292 13.22 7.53 5.24
N ARG A 293 13.01 7.82 6.52
CA ARG A 293 11.70 8.28 7.01
C ARG A 293 11.55 9.75 6.64
N SER A 294 10.51 10.06 5.88
CA SER A 294 10.14 11.45 5.57
C SER A 294 9.71 12.20 6.84
N ALA A 295 9.83 13.52 6.82
CA ALA A 295 9.25 14.41 7.81
C ALA A 295 8.72 15.67 7.09
N PRO A 296 7.62 15.53 6.34
CA PRO A 296 7.16 16.57 5.44
C PRO A 296 6.70 17.81 6.22
N THR A 297 6.86 18.99 5.63
CA THR A 297 6.34 20.25 6.22
C THR A 297 4.83 20.25 6.36
N SER A 298 4.13 19.55 5.45
CA SER A 298 2.70 19.28 5.51
C SER A 298 2.50 17.77 5.54
N SER A 299 1.83 17.26 6.57
CA SER A 299 1.62 15.82 6.77
C SER A 299 0.36 15.35 6.03
N ASP A 300 0.49 14.26 5.29
CA ASP A 300 -0.60 13.56 4.61
C ASP A 300 -0.24 12.08 4.41
N LYS A 301 -1.15 11.30 3.81
CA LYS A 301 -0.99 9.84 3.67
C LYS A 301 0.21 9.44 2.78
N ASN A 302 0.52 10.22 1.74
CA ASN A 302 1.67 10.00 0.85
C ASN A 302 2.97 10.58 1.44
N GLY A 303 2.82 11.58 2.31
CA GLY A 303 3.89 12.36 2.92
C GLY A 303 4.58 11.67 4.08
N GLU A 304 3.87 10.81 4.80
CA GLU A 304 4.36 10.08 5.98
C GLU A 304 4.79 8.66 5.60
N CYS A 305 5.96 8.54 4.98
CA CYS A 305 6.37 7.34 4.25
C CYS A 305 7.86 6.98 4.48
N LEU A 306 8.25 5.84 3.91
CA LEU A 306 9.63 5.41 3.77
C LEU A 306 10.07 5.56 2.31
N VAL A 307 11.16 6.28 2.10
CA VAL A 307 11.85 6.39 0.81
C VAL A 307 13.02 5.41 0.80
N THR A 308 13.04 4.49 -0.14
CA THR A 308 14.08 3.46 -0.24
C THR A 308 15.15 3.86 -1.25
N VAL A 309 16.42 3.62 -0.90
CA VAL A 309 17.57 3.73 -1.78
C VAL A 309 18.27 2.38 -1.82
N CYS A 310 18.44 1.84 -3.02
CA CYS A 310 19.20 0.63 -3.28
C CYS A 310 20.50 1.00 -3.99
N GLU A 311 21.62 0.43 -3.54
CA GLU A 311 22.91 0.54 -4.20
C GLU A 311 23.41 -0.86 -4.50
N ALA A 312 23.81 -1.12 -5.73
CA ALA A 312 24.44 -2.37 -6.16
C ALA A 312 25.10 -2.19 -7.53
N ALA A 313 26.11 -3.02 -7.85
CA ALA A 313 26.83 -2.97 -9.11
C ALA A 313 27.37 -1.56 -9.49
N GLY A 314 27.70 -0.74 -8.49
CA GLY A 314 28.13 0.65 -8.68
C GLY A 314 27.01 1.62 -9.12
N LYS A 315 25.76 1.17 -9.12
CA LYS A 315 24.56 1.94 -9.47
C LYS A 315 23.71 2.25 -8.24
N LYS A 316 22.93 3.33 -8.32
CA LYS A 316 22.04 3.81 -7.25
C LYS A 316 20.62 3.99 -7.76
N ALA A 317 19.64 3.39 -7.08
CA ALA A 317 18.22 3.52 -7.40
C ALA A 317 17.43 4.21 -6.28
N LEU A 318 16.43 5.01 -6.66
CA LEU A 318 15.48 5.67 -5.76
C LEU A 318 14.08 5.07 -5.91
N LEU A 319 13.48 4.63 -4.81
CA LEU A 319 12.09 4.16 -4.74
C LEU A 319 11.35 4.99 -3.67
N PRO A 320 10.70 6.10 -4.07
CA PRO A 320 10.12 7.07 -3.15
C PRO A 320 8.71 6.71 -2.64
N GLY A 321 8.10 5.62 -3.12
CA GLY A 321 6.65 5.45 -2.96
C GLY A 321 5.93 6.64 -3.57
N ASP A 322 4.97 7.22 -2.87
CA ASP A 322 4.22 8.39 -3.37
C ASP A 322 4.81 9.74 -2.95
N TYR A 323 6.04 9.73 -2.45
CA TYR A 323 6.70 10.94 -1.99
C TYR A 323 7.39 11.70 -3.12
N VAL A 324 6.65 12.65 -3.70
CA VAL A 324 7.12 13.43 -4.85
C VAL A 324 8.39 14.23 -4.58
N TYR A 325 9.22 14.39 -5.63
CA TYR A 325 10.59 14.90 -5.52
C TYR A 325 10.69 16.30 -4.90
N LYS A 326 9.76 17.20 -5.25
CA LYS A 326 9.70 18.54 -4.68
C LYS A 326 9.60 18.53 -3.16
N ARG A 327 8.80 17.62 -2.56
CA ARG A 327 8.69 17.49 -1.11
C ARG A 327 10.00 16.99 -0.52
N MET A 328 10.55 15.93 -1.11
CA MET A 328 11.83 15.34 -0.70
C MET A 328 12.99 16.35 -0.72
N LYS A 329 13.09 17.16 -1.78
CA LYS A 329 14.12 18.20 -1.92
C LYS A 329 13.92 19.41 -1.01
N SER A 330 12.69 19.64 -0.55
CA SER A 330 12.35 20.73 0.38
C SER A 330 12.58 20.37 1.85
N GLU A 331 12.76 19.09 2.18
CA GLU A 331 13.02 18.68 3.56
C GLU A 331 14.41 19.13 4.03
N THR A 332 14.46 19.73 5.21
CA THR A 332 15.69 20.21 5.83
C THR A 332 15.81 19.71 7.26
N GLY A 333 17.03 19.42 7.72
CA GLY A 333 17.28 18.99 9.11
C GLY A 333 16.88 17.54 9.41
N THR A 334 16.51 16.76 8.39
CA THR A 334 16.20 15.33 8.46
C THR A 334 17.20 14.53 7.63
N PRO A 335 17.46 13.25 7.95
CA PRO A 335 18.41 12.44 7.19
C PRO A 335 18.10 12.31 5.69
N ILE A 336 16.82 12.39 5.28
CA ILE A 336 16.42 12.33 3.87
C ILE A 336 16.92 13.52 3.05
N SER A 337 17.25 14.65 3.70
CA SER A 337 17.79 15.84 3.01
C SER A 337 19.10 15.55 2.26
N ILE A 338 19.83 14.48 2.63
CA ILE A 338 21.01 14.01 1.88
C ILE A 338 20.68 13.62 0.44
N LEU A 339 19.44 13.21 0.17
CA LEU A 339 18.99 12.82 -1.16
C LEU A 339 18.78 14.03 -2.08
N SER A 340 18.58 15.24 -1.55
CA SER A 340 18.20 16.44 -2.33
C SER A 340 19.16 16.81 -3.47
N ALA A 341 20.46 16.50 -3.30
CA ALA A 341 21.51 16.71 -4.29
C ALA A 341 21.94 15.41 -5.00
N GLY A 342 21.23 14.31 -4.78
CA GLY A 342 21.53 13.00 -5.35
C GLY A 342 21.30 12.93 -6.85
N GLN A 343 22.04 12.03 -7.48
CA GLN A 343 21.78 11.53 -8.83
C GLN A 343 21.50 10.03 -8.75
N PHE A 344 20.69 9.51 -9.67
CA PHE A 344 20.26 8.11 -9.64
C PHE A 344 20.38 7.46 -11.02
N ASP A 345 20.81 6.19 -11.02
CA ASP A 345 20.81 5.31 -12.19
C ASP A 345 19.43 4.75 -12.49
N ALA A 346 18.57 4.67 -11.47
CA ALA A 346 17.18 4.31 -11.66
C ALA A 346 16.27 5.06 -10.69
N VAL A 347 15.08 5.41 -11.15
CA VAL A 347 14.00 5.89 -10.29
C VAL A 347 12.75 5.07 -10.56
N VAL A 348 12.10 4.56 -9.51
CA VAL A 348 10.68 4.24 -9.58
C VAL A 348 9.94 5.56 -9.40
N VAL A 349 9.20 5.99 -10.42
CA VAL A 349 8.61 7.32 -10.43
C VAL A 349 7.54 7.41 -9.34
N PRO A 350 7.56 8.46 -8.49
CA PRO A 350 6.64 8.55 -7.37
C PRO A 350 5.20 8.61 -7.83
N HIS A 351 4.27 8.17 -6.99
CA HIS A 351 2.82 8.39 -7.15
C HIS A 351 2.33 8.03 -8.56
N HIS A 352 2.88 6.94 -9.10
CA HIS A 352 2.56 6.42 -10.43
C HIS A 352 2.82 7.40 -11.59
N GLY A 353 3.60 8.47 -11.38
CA GLY A 353 3.82 9.50 -12.36
C GLY A 353 2.68 10.51 -12.49
N ASP A 354 2.04 10.87 -11.38
CA ASP A 354 1.12 12.00 -11.31
C ASP A 354 1.75 13.33 -11.77
N GLU A 355 0.96 14.40 -11.85
CA GLU A 355 1.47 15.71 -12.27
C GLU A 355 2.54 16.26 -11.31
N ALA A 356 2.39 16.06 -10.00
CA ALA A 356 3.34 16.54 -9.00
C ALA A 356 4.72 15.84 -9.10
N SER A 357 4.76 14.64 -9.66
CA SER A 357 5.99 13.89 -9.96
C SER A 357 6.82 14.51 -11.07
N SER A 358 6.25 15.45 -11.85
CA SER A 358 6.99 16.23 -12.85
C SER A 358 7.84 17.35 -12.22
N GLU A 359 7.60 17.70 -10.95
CA GLU A 359 8.26 18.82 -10.29
C GLU A 359 9.58 18.41 -9.65
N GLN A 360 10.67 19.09 -10.04
CA GLN A 360 12.02 18.89 -9.48
C GLN A 360 12.53 17.45 -9.60
N VAL A 361 12.32 16.79 -10.74
CA VAL A 361 12.89 15.47 -11.03
C VAL A 361 14.39 15.43 -10.69
N PHE A 362 14.86 14.32 -10.12
CA PHE A 362 16.29 14.11 -9.86
C PHE A 362 17.08 14.01 -11.16
N LEU A 363 18.38 14.28 -11.12
CA LEU A 363 19.21 14.13 -12.32
C LEU A 363 19.64 12.66 -12.47
N PRO A 364 19.70 12.13 -13.70
CA PRO A 364 20.30 10.83 -13.95
C PRO A 364 21.81 10.87 -13.70
N VAL A 365 22.41 9.73 -13.34
CA VAL A 365 23.88 9.59 -13.27
C VAL A 365 24.50 9.57 -14.66
N GLY A 366 23.81 9.00 -15.65
CA GLY A 366 24.31 8.88 -17.02
C GLY A 366 23.21 8.58 -18.03
N SER A 367 23.58 8.38 -19.29
CA SER A 367 22.64 8.18 -20.40
C SER A 367 21.88 6.86 -20.38
N GLU A 368 22.28 5.91 -19.54
CA GLU A 368 21.59 4.62 -19.35
C GLU A 368 20.69 4.61 -18.10
N SER A 369 20.53 5.76 -17.44
CA SER A 369 19.70 5.84 -16.25
C SER A 369 18.21 5.73 -16.61
N LYS A 370 17.43 5.03 -15.80
CA LYS A 370 16.04 4.64 -16.11
C LYS A 370 15.03 5.33 -15.20
N ALA A 371 13.88 5.71 -15.74
CA ALA A 371 12.70 6.09 -14.98
C ALA A 371 11.56 5.09 -15.27
N PHE A 372 11.16 4.34 -14.24
CA PHE A 372 10.14 3.31 -14.33
C PHE A 372 8.79 3.79 -13.80
N PHE A 373 7.76 3.72 -14.64
CA PHE A 373 6.40 4.13 -14.32
C PHE A 373 5.50 2.90 -14.15
N SER A 374 5.13 2.60 -12.90
CA SER A 374 4.13 1.57 -12.60
C SER A 374 2.79 2.23 -12.31
N ALA A 375 1.99 2.42 -13.37
CA ALA A 375 0.86 3.35 -13.34
C ALA A 375 -0.49 2.82 -13.81
N GLY A 376 -0.51 1.75 -14.62
CA GLY A 376 -1.77 1.09 -15.00
C GLY A 376 -2.72 1.93 -15.87
N THR A 377 -3.96 1.47 -16.03
CA THR A 377 -4.99 2.08 -16.90
C THR A 377 -6.23 2.52 -16.11
N HIS A 378 -6.04 3.04 -14.90
CA HIS A 378 -7.18 3.44 -14.07
C HIS A 378 -7.95 4.63 -14.67
N GLN A 379 -9.27 4.48 -14.82
CA GLN A 379 -10.12 5.45 -15.54
C GLN A 379 -10.30 6.82 -14.84
N GLY A 380 -9.83 6.96 -13.60
CA GLY A 380 -9.97 8.19 -12.81
C GLY A 380 -8.72 9.03 -12.61
N TYR A 381 -7.52 8.44 -12.75
CA TYR A 381 -6.28 9.15 -12.38
C TYR A 381 -5.51 9.69 -13.60
N GLY A 382 -5.56 8.98 -14.74
CA GLY A 382 -4.82 9.42 -15.93
C GLY A 382 -3.29 9.37 -15.72
N HIS A 383 -2.83 8.46 -14.87
CA HIS A 383 -1.41 8.19 -14.66
C HIS A 383 -0.92 7.12 -15.66
N PRO A 384 0.34 7.17 -16.10
CA PRO A 384 1.29 8.24 -15.84
C PRO A 384 0.90 9.49 -16.64
N THR A 385 1.09 10.67 -16.08
CA THR A 385 0.78 11.92 -16.79
C THR A 385 1.85 12.22 -17.84
N GLN A 386 1.43 12.81 -18.95
CA GLN A 386 2.37 13.21 -20.00
C GLN A 386 3.41 14.23 -19.47
N SER A 387 3.02 15.12 -18.57
CA SER A 387 3.94 16.08 -17.94
C SER A 387 5.01 15.39 -17.12
N SER A 388 4.68 14.33 -16.37
CA SER A 388 5.66 13.53 -15.64
C SER A 388 6.62 12.82 -16.59
N ILE A 389 6.10 12.13 -17.62
CA ILE A 389 6.94 11.48 -18.64
C ILE A 389 7.91 12.48 -19.28
N ASP A 390 7.40 13.63 -19.73
CA ASP A 390 8.21 14.62 -20.42
C ASP A 390 9.25 15.25 -19.51
N ALA A 391 8.94 15.49 -18.23
CA ALA A 391 9.89 16.00 -17.26
C ALA A 391 11.05 15.03 -17.00
N HIS A 392 10.77 13.73 -16.87
CA HIS A 392 11.81 12.70 -16.70
C HIS A 392 12.67 12.56 -17.95
N ARG A 393 12.05 12.59 -19.14
CA ARG A 393 12.77 12.53 -20.41
C ARG A 393 13.65 13.77 -20.62
N ALA A 394 13.16 14.95 -20.25
CA ALA A 394 13.87 16.21 -20.40
C ALA A 394 15.15 16.28 -19.57
N VAL A 395 15.19 15.63 -18.40
CA VAL A 395 16.42 15.54 -17.58
C VAL A 395 17.36 14.41 -18.00
N GLY A 396 16.94 13.55 -18.93
CA GLY A 396 17.79 12.54 -19.57
C GLY A 396 17.60 11.09 -19.10
N PHE A 397 16.50 10.77 -18.41
CA PHE A 397 16.17 9.36 -18.13
C PHE A 397 15.63 8.65 -19.38
N ASP A 398 15.99 7.37 -19.52
CA ASP A 398 15.27 6.43 -20.36
C ASP A 398 13.93 6.07 -19.73
N ILE A 399 12.84 6.16 -20.49
CA ILE A 399 11.48 6.02 -19.97
C ILE A 399 11.01 4.59 -20.13
N LEU A 400 10.76 3.92 -19.01
CA LEU A 400 10.21 2.57 -18.95
C LEU A 400 8.76 2.66 -18.47
N GLU A 401 7.82 2.76 -19.41
CA GLU A 401 6.39 2.80 -19.15
C GLU A 401 5.63 1.86 -20.09
N ASP A 402 4.72 1.09 -19.52
CA ASP A 402 3.73 0.27 -20.21
C ASP A 402 2.49 0.24 -19.33
N HIS A 403 1.79 1.38 -19.28
CA HIS A 403 0.65 1.56 -18.39
C HIS A 403 -0.53 0.63 -18.76
N ALA A 404 -0.58 0.14 -20.00
CA ALA A 404 -1.55 -0.87 -20.45
C ALA A 404 -1.15 -2.31 -20.11
N GLN A 405 0.03 -2.53 -19.51
CA GLN A 405 0.51 -3.85 -19.14
C GLN A 405 -0.47 -4.55 -18.20
N ARG A 406 -1.03 -5.66 -18.70
CA ARG A 406 -2.06 -6.44 -17.98
C ARG A 406 -1.50 -7.52 -17.08
N ASP A 407 -0.28 -7.95 -17.38
CA ASP A 407 0.41 -9.03 -16.70
C ASP A 407 1.37 -8.45 -15.64
N ILE A 408 1.78 -9.26 -14.67
CA ILE A 408 2.84 -8.88 -13.74
C ILE A 408 4.18 -9.21 -14.37
N VAL A 409 4.83 -8.20 -14.93
CA VAL A 409 6.06 -8.31 -15.75
C VAL A 409 7.21 -7.57 -15.09
N SER A 410 8.38 -8.21 -15.04
CA SER A 410 9.62 -7.67 -14.48
C SER A 410 10.30 -6.68 -15.45
N VAL A 411 10.88 -5.62 -14.88
CA VAL A 411 11.63 -4.58 -15.55
C VAL A 411 12.96 -4.38 -14.81
N PRO A 412 14.10 -4.78 -15.39
CA PRO A 412 15.41 -4.62 -14.75
C PRO A 412 15.81 -3.15 -14.63
N LEU A 413 16.01 -2.68 -13.40
CA LEU A 413 16.43 -1.31 -13.08
C LEU A 413 17.94 -1.24 -12.82
N ILE A 414 18.44 -2.09 -11.92
CA ILE A 414 19.88 -2.34 -11.71
C ILE A 414 20.15 -3.78 -12.18
N PRO A 415 21.12 -4.00 -13.09
CA PRO A 415 21.39 -5.30 -13.70
C PRO A 415 22.09 -6.29 -12.76
#